data_AF-A0A7C5ZC98-F1
#
_entry.id   AF-A0A7C5ZC98-F1
#
_cell.length_a   1.000
_cell.length_b   1.000
_cell.length_c   1.000
_cell.angle_alpha   90.00
_cell.angle_beta   90.00
_cell.angle_gamma   90.00
#
_symmetry.space_group_name_H-M   'P 1'
#
loop_
_entity.id
_entity.type
_entity.pdbx_description
1 polymer ?
#
loop_
_entity_poly.entity_id
_entity_poly.type
_entity_poly.pdbx_seq_one_letter_code
_entity_poly.pdbx_strand_id
1 'polypeptide(L)'
;MKPAAFLGLFIILACLTAENARSQIIYAGILGNRKYVVGAENPPIGVYVSPDAEQWAHICWTNCRVFDVFVVPNTQGQVIYVAGGNGVLKTVNGGLHWKIVTDWKITEVQAIQAEAPSGRRVVIGTAYGIYVSEDGGDTWLEGNKGLEETFVSGLQMDRYHTRRIWAGTEGGLYRSLDGGLSWETTGLKGVAVRCVIQHPNDSDRLLAGTENRGVYRSEDGGLIWETCGRWPDSLTVYDLAFDPGRNEVIYAGTHGNGVYRSTNGGMSWKSYGRLTHPVVHAVAVHPSGFVLAGTVGGGIFINHKGRTWEHAGLEGAQVWSLFIDQEVRHD
;
A
#
# COMPACT_ATOMS: atom_id res chain seq x y z
N MET A 1 36.09 -4.00 9.22
CA MET A 1 34.75 -4.44 9.64
C MET A 1 34.17 -3.39 10.56
N LYS A 2 33.05 -2.74 10.19
CA LYS A 2 32.44 -1.67 10.99
C LYS A 2 31.47 -2.29 12.03
N PRO A 3 31.74 -2.22 13.34
CA PRO A 3 30.87 -2.77 14.38
C PRO A 3 29.57 -1.96 14.62
N ALA A 4 29.43 -0.78 14.01
CA ALA A 4 28.27 0.10 14.20
C ALA A 4 26.97 -0.40 13.55
N ALA A 5 27.04 -1.13 12.43
CA ALA A 5 25.85 -1.59 11.71
C ALA A 5 25.11 -2.72 12.45
N PHE A 6 25.86 -3.57 13.16
CA PHE A 6 25.27 -4.66 13.96
C PHE A 6 24.56 -4.13 15.21
N LEU A 7 25.12 -3.11 15.87
CA LEU A 7 24.50 -2.49 17.04
C LEU A 7 23.19 -1.77 16.68
N GLY A 8 23.15 -1.07 15.54
CA GLY A 8 21.94 -0.41 15.03
C GLY A 8 20.80 -1.39 14.71
N LEU A 9 21.09 -2.53 14.09
CA LEU A 9 20.10 -3.57 13.81
C LEU A 9 19.53 -4.20 15.09
N PHE A 10 20.39 -4.47 16.09
CA PHE A 10 19.97 -4.97 17.41
C PHE A 10 19.10 -3.96 18.17
N ILE A 11 19.39 -2.66 18.07
CA ILE A 11 18.59 -1.61 18.71
C ILE A 11 17.21 -1.48 18.04
N ILE A 12 17.13 -1.57 16.71
CA ILE A 12 15.84 -1.53 15.99
C ILE A 12 14.99 -2.75 16.34
N LEU A 13 15.58 -3.95 16.30
CA LEU A 13 14.88 -5.19 16.70
C LEU A 13 14.49 -5.16 18.19
N ALA A 14 15.33 -4.63 19.08
CA ALA A 14 15.01 -4.49 20.50
C ALA A 14 13.93 -3.43 20.78
N CYS A 15 13.93 -2.31 20.05
CA CYS A 15 12.84 -1.32 20.09
C CYS A 15 11.53 -1.91 19.56
N LEU A 16 11.60 -2.75 18.52
CA LEU A 16 10.45 -3.50 18.03
C LEU A 16 9.95 -4.54 19.05
N THR A 17 10.74 -4.99 20.04
CA THR A 17 10.25 -5.89 21.10
C THR A 17 9.59 -5.19 22.29
N ALA A 18 9.63 -3.86 22.36
CA ALA A 18 8.96 -3.12 23.44
C ALA A 18 7.45 -2.99 23.14
N GLU A 19 6.59 -3.57 23.99
CA GLU A 19 5.13 -3.64 23.82
C GLU A 19 4.44 -2.27 23.61
N ASN A 20 5.02 -1.18 24.12
CA ASN A 20 4.40 0.15 24.10
C ASN A 20 4.80 1.05 22.91
N ALA A 21 5.64 0.58 21.98
CA ALA A 21 6.23 1.42 20.92
C ALA A 21 5.87 1.01 19.47
N ARG A 22 4.91 0.10 19.27
CA ARG A 22 4.67 -0.53 17.96
C ARG A 22 3.64 0.16 17.06
N SER A 23 2.84 1.08 17.57
CA SER A 23 1.96 1.88 16.70
C SER A 23 2.82 2.81 15.84
N GLN A 24 2.45 3.01 14.57
CA GLN A 24 3.08 3.97 13.64
C GLN A 24 4.43 3.55 13.05
N ILE A 25 4.80 2.27 13.17
CA ILE A 25 5.95 1.73 12.42
C ILE A 25 5.68 1.80 10.92
N ILE A 26 6.69 2.20 10.16
CA ILE A 26 6.66 2.28 8.71
C ILE A 26 7.18 0.97 8.13
N TYR A 27 6.47 0.44 7.14
CA TYR A 27 6.81 -0.75 6.38
C TYR A 27 7.00 -0.37 4.92
N ALA A 28 8.09 -0.82 4.32
CA ALA A 28 8.38 -0.60 2.91
C ALA A 28 8.52 -1.94 2.19
N GLY A 29 7.73 -2.12 1.13
CA GLY A 29 7.82 -3.25 0.21
C GLY A 29 8.73 -2.91 -0.97
N ILE A 30 9.81 -3.67 -1.14
CA ILE A 30 10.76 -3.49 -2.23
C ILE A 30 10.50 -4.53 -3.31
N LEU A 31 10.21 -4.05 -4.53
CA LEU A 31 9.99 -4.91 -5.69
C LEU A 31 11.32 -5.32 -6.36
N GLY A 32 12.28 -4.39 -6.39
CA GLY A 32 13.54 -4.57 -7.11
C GLY A 32 14.60 -3.57 -6.67
N ASN A 33 15.86 -3.86 -6.99
CA ASN A 33 17.03 -3.15 -6.48
C ASN A 33 18.16 -3.10 -7.52
N ARG A 34 17.95 -2.47 -8.67
CA ARG A 34 18.89 -2.61 -9.80
C ARG A 34 19.82 -1.41 -9.98
N LYS A 35 20.91 -1.36 -9.21
CA LYS A 35 22.18 -0.77 -9.70
C LYS A 35 22.95 -1.86 -10.44
N TYR A 36 23.00 -1.79 -11.77
CA TYR A 36 23.73 -2.75 -12.62
C TYR A 36 25.25 -2.50 -12.69
N VAL A 37 25.84 -2.08 -11.57
CA VAL A 37 27.27 -1.76 -11.48
C VAL A 37 27.94 -2.84 -10.63
N VAL A 38 29.03 -3.41 -11.16
CA VAL A 38 29.83 -4.41 -10.43
C VAL A 38 30.35 -3.80 -9.14
N GLY A 39 30.07 -4.44 -8.00
CA GLY A 39 30.47 -3.97 -6.67
C GLY A 39 29.50 -2.98 -6.00
N ALA A 40 28.35 -2.67 -6.60
CA ALA A 40 27.32 -1.87 -5.93
C ALA A 40 26.65 -2.66 -4.80
N GLU A 41 26.55 -2.05 -3.62
CA GLU A 41 25.68 -2.55 -2.55
C GLU A 41 24.23 -2.21 -2.90
N ASN A 42 23.43 -3.23 -3.20
CA ASN A 42 21.99 -3.09 -3.45
C ASN A 42 21.21 -3.55 -2.21
N PRO A 43 20.18 -2.81 -1.75
CA PRO A 43 19.34 -3.27 -0.65
C PRO A 43 18.62 -4.55 -1.07
N PRO A 44 18.66 -5.66 -0.30
CA PRO A 44 17.88 -6.86 -0.59
C PRO A 44 16.42 -6.58 -0.98
N ILE A 45 15.88 -7.35 -1.92
CA ILE A 45 14.45 -7.30 -2.24
C ILE A 45 13.68 -7.99 -1.10
N GLY A 46 12.65 -7.34 -0.57
CA GLY A 46 11.85 -7.83 0.55
C GLY A 46 11.13 -6.70 1.29
N VAL A 47 10.80 -6.94 2.56
CA VAL A 47 10.15 -5.95 3.44
C VAL A 47 11.15 -5.34 4.39
N TYR A 48 11.11 -4.02 4.49
CA TYR A 48 11.85 -3.23 5.46
C TYR A 48 10.93 -2.54 6.44
N VAL A 49 11.41 -2.31 7.66
CA VAL A 49 10.70 -1.53 8.67
C VAL A 49 11.55 -0.41 9.20
N SER A 50 10.90 0.69 9.57
CA SER A 50 11.53 1.85 10.20
C SER A 50 10.56 2.51 11.19
N PRO A 51 11.00 2.80 12.43
CA PRO A 51 10.19 3.57 13.38
C PRO A 51 10.22 5.09 13.09
N ASP A 52 11.23 5.58 12.37
CA ASP A 52 11.57 7.00 12.26
C ASP A 52 11.75 7.50 10.82
N ALA A 53 11.71 6.60 9.84
CA ALA A 53 12.08 6.82 8.44
C ALA A 53 13.56 7.22 8.24
N GLU A 54 14.44 6.96 9.21
CA GLU A 54 15.88 7.22 9.11
C GLU A 54 16.67 5.93 9.00
N GLN A 55 16.30 4.91 9.80
CA GLN A 55 16.96 3.61 9.80
C GLN A 55 16.00 2.50 9.40
N TRP A 56 16.46 1.63 8.50
CA TRP A 56 15.65 0.56 7.92
C TRP A 56 16.22 -0.82 8.25
N ALA A 57 15.38 -1.69 8.79
CA ALA A 57 15.72 -3.09 9.07
C ALA A 57 14.94 -4.01 8.13
N HIS A 58 15.64 -4.95 7.48
CA HIS A 58 14.99 -5.98 6.65
C HIS A 58 14.42 -7.09 7.54
N ILE A 59 13.15 -7.43 7.36
CA ILE A 59 12.44 -8.38 8.26
C ILE A 59 11.85 -9.61 7.54
N CYS A 60 11.87 -9.65 6.20
CA CYS A 60 11.29 -10.73 5.40
C CYS A 60 12.37 -11.69 4.88
N TRP A 61 11.98 -12.76 4.18
CA TRP A 61 12.89 -13.49 3.29
C TRP A 61 13.44 -12.57 2.20
N THR A 62 14.70 -12.78 1.83
CA THR A 62 15.36 -12.03 0.75
C THR A 62 14.90 -12.53 -0.62
N ASN A 63 14.98 -11.66 -1.63
CA ASN A 63 14.59 -11.95 -3.02
C ASN A 63 13.10 -12.27 -3.19
N CYS A 64 12.27 -11.83 -2.26
CA CYS A 64 10.83 -11.82 -2.43
C CYS A 64 10.41 -10.50 -3.08
N ARG A 65 9.99 -10.53 -4.36
CA ARG A 65 9.38 -9.37 -5.02
C ARG A 65 8.12 -8.97 -4.26
N VAL A 66 8.14 -7.82 -3.59
CA VAL A 66 7.00 -7.31 -2.81
C VAL A 66 6.21 -6.30 -3.64
N PHE A 67 4.92 -6.57 -3.81
CA PHE A 67 3.97 -5.65 -4.44
C PHE A 67 3.17 -4.87 -3.40
N ASP A 68 2.79 -5.51 -2.28
CA ASP A 68 2.01 -4.85 -1.24
C ASP A 68 2.36 -5.42 0.13
N VAL A 69 2.34 -4.58 1.16
CA VAL A 69 2.58 -4.94 2.56
C VAL A 69 1.39 -4.46 3.38
N PHE A 70 0.70 -5.39 4.01
CA PHE A 70 -0.46 -5.10 4.84
C PHE A 70 -0.22 -5.61 6.26
N VAL A 71 -0.24 -4.69 7.23
CA VAL A 71 -0.21 -5.04 8.66
C VAL A 71 -1.64 -5.04 9.16
N VAL A 72 -2.08 -6.13 9.78
CA VAL A 72 -3.45 -6.21 10.30
C VAL A 72 -3.61 -5.21 11.45
N PRO A 73 -4.55 -4.25 11.34
CA PRO A 73 -4.73 -3.24 12.38
C PRO A 73 -5.05 -3.87 13.75
N ASN A 74 -4.66 -3.17 14.81
CA ASN A 74 -4.84 -3.60 16.20
C ASN A 74 -4.15 -4.93 16.56
N THR A 75 -3.16 -5.37 15.76
CA THR A 75 -2.30 -6.51 16.08
C THR A 75 -0.90 -6.11 16.55
N GLN A 76 -0.63 -4.81 16.73
CA GLN A 76 0.69 -4.27 17.15
C GLN A 76 1.83 -4.80 16.26
N GLY A 77 1.64 -4.74 14.94
CA GLY A 77 2.61 -5.28 13.99
C GLY A 77 2.85 -6.79 14.04
N GLN A 78 2.07 -7.58 14.79
CA GLN A 78 2.32 -9.02 14.92
C GLN A 78 1.89 -9.78 13.67
N VAL A 79 0.74 -9.45 13.09
CA VAL A 79 0.20 -10.12 11.92
C VAL A 79 0.44 -9.27 10.69
N ILE A 80 1.33 -9.74 9.81
CA ILE A 80 1.70 -9.05 8.56
C ILE A 80 1.50 -10.01 7.40
N TYR A 81 0.87 -9.49 6.36
CA TYR A 81 0.74 -10.15 5.07
C TYR A 81 1.54 -9.39 4.01
N VAL A 82 2.20 -10.13 3.13
CA VAL A 82 3.00 -9.58 2.03
C VAL A 82 2.50 -10.21 0.75
N ALA A 83 1.98 -9.37 -0.16
CA ALA A 83 1.69 -9.76 -1.52
C ALA A 83 3.00 -9.79 -2.31
N GLY A 84 3.35 -10.95 -2.86
CA GLY A 84 4.57 -11.10 -3.63
C GLY A 84 4.43 -11.92 -4.90
N GLY A 85 5.49 -11.91 -5.69
CA GLY A 85 5.54 -12.63 -6.98
C GLY A 85 5.31 -14.14 -6.86
N ASN A 86 5.71 -14.73 -5.73
CA ASN A 86 5.57 -16.17 -5.48
C ASN A 86 4.40 -16.51 -4.55
N GLY A 87 3.43 -15.59 -4.39
CA GLY A 87 2.28 -15.79 -3.51
C GLY A 87 2.29 -14.85 -2.30
N VAL A 88 1.51 -15.22 -1.28
CA VAL A 88 1.38 -14.47 -0.03
C VAL A 88 2.32 -15.01 1.03
N LEU A 89 3.15 -14.14 1.62
CA LEU A 89 3.88 -14.46 2.85
C LEU A 89 3.12 -13.90 4.06
N LYS A 90 3.09 -14.69 5.14
CA LYS A 90 2.45 -14.32 6.40
C LYS A 90 3.42 -14.51 7.56
N THR A 91 3.40 -13.57 8.48
CA THR A 91 3.95 -13.71 9.84
C THR A 91 2.85 -13.43 10.86
N VAL A 92 2.99 -14.03 12.05
CA VAL A 92 2.11 -13.81 13.22
C VAL A 92 2.92 -13.39 14.45
N ASN A 93 4.20 -13.07 14.25
CA ASN A 93 5.14 -12.72 15.31
C ASN A 93 6.07 -11.56 14.90
N GLY A 94 5.54 -10.62 14.11
CA GLY A 94 6.25 -9.39 13.75
C GLY A 94 7.48 -9.61 12.87
N GLY A 95 7.47 -10.65 12.03
CA GLY A 95 8.53 -10.94 11.06
C GLY A 95 9.63 -11.88 11.56
N LEU A 96 9.51 -12.44 12.77
CA LEU A 96 10.48 -13.44 13.27
C LEU A 96 10.39 -14.75 12.48
N HIS A 97 9.18 -15.17 12.11
CA HIS A 97 8.93 -16.33 11.26
C HIS A 97 7.92 -16.01 10.17
N TRP A 98 8.17 -16.55 8.98
CA TRP A 98 7.35 -16.37 7.79
C TRP A 98 6.92 -17.72 7.22
N LYS A 99 5.70 -17.77 6.69
CA LYS A 99 5.19 -18.89 5.88
C LYS A 99 4.58 -18.37 4.58
N ILE A 100 4.73 -19.12 3.49
CA ILE A 100 3.88 -18.93 2.31
C ILE A 100 2.52 -19.57 2.62
N VAL A 101 1.44 -18.84 2.38
CA VAL A 101 0.07 -19.28 2.71
C VAL A 101 -0.78 -19.59 1.48
N THR A 102 -0.18 -19.52 0.29
CA THR A 102 -0.85 -19.75 -1.01
C THR A 102 -0.33 -21.00 -1.71
N ASP A 103 0.53 -21.75 -1.02
CA ASP A 103 1.43 -22.75 -1.62
C ASP A 103 2.08 -22.19 -2.89
N TRP A 104 2.24 -23.02 -3.92
CA TRP A 104 2.74 -22.63 -5.24
C TRP A 104 1.62 -22.50 -6.27
N LYS A 105 0.35 -22.43 -5.82
CA LYS A 105 -0.84 -22.45 -6.68
C LYS A 105 -1.35 -21.06 -7.03
N ILE A 106 -1.21 -20.10 -6.11
CA ILE A 106 -1.60 -18.70 -6.32
C ILE A 106 -0.34 -17.84 -6.25
N THR A 107 0.01 -17.23 -7.37
CA THR A 107 1.24 -16.44 -7.55
C THR A 107 0.91 -15.05 -8.13
N GLU A 108 1.91 -14.19 -8.28
CA GLU A 108 1.77 -12.83 -8.83
C GLU A 108 0.69 -12.01 -8.11
N VAL A 109 0.73 -12.04 -6.77
CA VAL A 109 -0.20 -11.30 -5.91
C VAL A 109 0.20 -9.83 -5.92
N GLN A 110 -0.70 -8.97 -6.38
CA GLN A 110 -0.46 -7.53 -6.57
C GLN A 110 -0.94 -6.69 -5.40
N ALA A 111 -2.06 -7.06 -4.78
CA ALA A 111 -2.70 -6.32 -3.69
C ALA A 111 -3.26 -7.28 -2.64
N ILE A 112 -3.24 -6.86 -1.38
CA ILE A 112 -3.76 -7.67 -0.27
C ILE A 112 -4.46 -6.80 0.76
N GLN A 113 -5.60 -7.29 1.28
CA GLN A 113 -6.36 -6.67 2.36
C GLN A 113 -6.80 -7.74 3.35
N ALA A 114 -6.83 -7.42 4.64
CA ALA A 114 -7.32 -8.32 5.67
C ALA A 114 -8.19 -7.61 6.70
N GLU A 115 -9.17 -8.34 7.23
CA GLU A 115 -10.09 -7.85 8.27
C GLU A 115 -9.36 -7.60 9.59
N ALA A 116 -9.63 -6.47 10.24
CA ALA A 116 -9.17 -6.19 11.60
C ALA A 116 -10.19 -6.70 12.65
N PRO A 117 -9.75 -7.07 13.87
CA PRO A 117 -8.35 -7.33 14.26
C PRO A 117 -7.92 -8.77 13.95
N SER A 118 -8.85 -9.63 13.52
CA SER A 118 -8.64 -11.08 13.46
C SER A 118 -7.68 -11.52 12.35
N GLY A 119 -7.59 -10.73 11.26
CA GLY A 119 -6.93 -11.14 10.02
C GLY A 119 -7.57 -12.38 9.38
N ARG A 120 -8.80 -12.76 9.78
CA ARG A 120 -9.40 -14.04 9.39
C ARG A 120 -9.89 -14.01 7.95
N ARG A 121 -10.60 -12.96 7.56
CA ARG A 121 -10.86 -12.69 6.13
C ARG A 121 -9.64 -12.03 5.51
N VAL A 122 -9.11 -12.64 4.45
CA VAL A 122 -8.05 -12.06 3.62
C VAL A 122 -8.51 -12.09 2.18
N VAL A 123 -8.37 -10.98 1.47
CA VAL A 123 -8.67 -10.87 0.06
C VAL A 123 -7.43 -10.45 -0.68
N ILE A 124 -7.11 -11.18 -1.74
CA ILE A 124 -5.93 -10.92 -2.57
C ILE A 124 -6.32 -10.73 -4.02
N GLY A 125 -5.69 -9.73 -4.63
CA GLY A 125 -5.78 -9.43 -6.05
C GLY A 125 -4.53 -9.93 -6.74
N THR A 126 -4.69 -10.63 -7.85
CA THR A 126 -3.59 -11.20 -8.63
C THR A 126 -3.67 -10.74 -10.08
N ALA A 127 -2.68 -11.11 -10.89
CA ALA A 127 -2.77 -10.97 -12.34
C ALA A 127 -3.90 -11.82 -12.98
N TYR A 128 -4.47 -12.78 -12.23
CA TYR A 128 -5.39 -13.82 -12.74
C TYR A 128 -6.75 -13.83 -12.04
N GLY A 129 -7.03 -12.85 -11.17
CA GLY A 129 -8.30 -12.70 -10.48
C GLY A 129 -8.13 -12.50 -8.98
N ILE A 130 -9.22 -12.73 -8.26
CA ILE A 130 -9.33 -12.51 -6.82
C ILE A 130 -9.48 -13.84 -6.10
N TYR A 131 -8.78 -13.96 -4.97
CA TYR A 131 -8.93 -15.09 -4.05
C TYR A 131 -9.28 -14.57 -2.66
N VAL A 132 -10.15 -15.32 -1.98
CA VAL A 132 -10.65 -15.01 -0.64
C VAL A 132 -10.29 -16.15 0.29
N SER A 133 -9.71 -15.82 1.43
CA SER A 133 -9.54 -16.72 2.56
C SER A 133 -10.44 -16.27 3.70
N GLU A 134 -11.01 -17.25 4.42
CA GLU A 134 -11.83 -17.04 5.62
C GLU A 134 -11.16 -17.64 6.86
N ASP A 135 -9.92 -18.07 6.78
CA ASP A 135 -9.18 -18.72 7.88
C ASP A 135 -7.75 -18.15 8.02
N GLY A 136 -7.56 -16.90 7.59
CA GLY A 136 -6.30 -16.20 7.71
C GLY A 136 -5.21 -16.70 6.75
N GLY A 137 -5.62 -17.28 5.63
CA GLY A 137 -4.76 -17.75 4.54
C GLY A 137 -4.50 -19.25 4.54
N ASP A 138 -5.11 -20.05 5.41
CA ASP A 138 -4.87 -21.49 5.42
C ASP A 138 -5.59 -22.19 4.25
N THR A 139 -6.75 -21.67 3.82
CA THR A 139 -7.45 -22.06 2.59
C THR A 139 -7.90 -20.85 1.77
N TRP A 140 -8.05 -21.05 0.46
CA TRP A 140 -8.40 -20.00 -0.50
C TRP A 140 -9.50 -20.47 -1.46
N LEU A 141 -10.43 -19.57 -1.73
CA LEU A 141 -11.51 -19.73 -2.71
C LEU A 141 -11.37 -18.68 -3.81
N GLU A 142 -11.66 -19.06 -5.05
CA GLU A 142 -11.77 -18.10 -6.14
C GLU A 142 -13.02 -17.24 -5.98
N GLY A 143 -12.85 -15.92 -6.10
CA GLY A 143 -13.88 -14.92 -5.92
C GLY A 143 -14.22 -14.17 -7.21
N ASN A 144 -14.21 -14.84 -8.36
CA ASN A 144 -14.22 -14.17 -9.68
C ASN A 144 -15.61 -13.97 -10.30
N LYS A 145 -16.70 -14.30 -9.60
CA LYS A 145 -18.04 -14.24 -10.18
C LYS A 145 -18.43 -12.78 -10.48
N GLY A 146 -18.68 -12.47 -11.76
CA GLY A 146 -19.05 -11.12 -12.20
C GLY A 146 -17.86 -10.18 -12.46
N LEU A 147 -16.63 -10.66 -12.29
CA LEU A 147 -15.41 -9.94 -12.65
C LEU A 147 -15.11 -10.18 -14.14
N GLU A 148 -15.20 -9.14 -14.98
CA GLU A 148 -14.93 -9.25 -16.43
C GLU A 148 -13.43 -9.16 -16.75
N GLU A 149 -12.63 -8.55 -15.86
CA GLU A 149 -11.18 -8.34 -16.00
C GLU A 149 -10.42 -8.89 -14.81
N THR A 150 -9.44 -9.76 -15.05
CA THR A 150 -8.79 -10.53 -14.00
C THR A 150 -7.49 -9.91 -13.47
N PHE A 151 -6.93 -8.91 -14.14
CA PHE A 151 -5.75 -8.22 -13.64
C PHE A 151 -6.16 -7.20 -12.58
N VAL A 152 -5.95 -7.55 -11.30
CA VAL A 152 -6.36 -6.74 -10.15
C VAL A 152 -5.15 -6.02 -9.58
N SER A 153 -5.13 -4.70 -9.73
CA SER A 153 -4.01 -3.81 -9.37
C SER A 153 -4.18 -3.15 -8.00
N GLY A 154 -5.42 -2.99 -7.53
CA GLY A 154 -5.73 -2.35 -6.25
C GLY A 154 -6.92 -2.98 -5.55
N LEU A 155 -6.87 -3.04 -4.23
CA LEU A 155 -7.94 -3.55 -3.37
C LEU A 155 -8.16 -2.61 -2.20
N GLN A 156 -9.43 -2.37 -1.86
CA GLN A 156 -9.83 -1.67 -0.64
C GLN A 156 -10.94 -2.47 0.04
N MET A 157 -10.69 -2.93 1.26
CA MET A 157 -11.72 -3.50 2.12
C MET A 157 -12.31 -2.38 2.97
N ASP A 158 -13.63 -2.33 3.10
CA ASP A 158 -14.28 -1.40 4.01
C ASP A 158 -13.97 -1.75 5.47
N ARG A 159 -13.40 -0.80 6.20
CA ARG A 159 -12.99 -0.96 7.60
C ARG A 159 -14.14 -1.08 8.60
N TYR A 160 -15.35 -0.66 8.24
CA TYR A 160 -16.55 -0.80 9.07
C TYR A 160 -17.46 -1.95 8.61
N HIS A 161 -17.33 -2.38 7.35
CA HIS A 161 -18.12 -3.45 6.76
C HIS A 161 -17.26 -4.38 5.90
N THR A 162 -16.51 -5.29 6.51
CA THR A 162 -15.45 -6.10 5.86
C THR A 162 -15.89 -7.00 4.70
N ARG A 163 -17.22 -7.13 4.47
CA ARG A 163 -17.78 -7.78 3.27
C ARG A 163 -17.95 -6.86 2.07
N ARG A 164 -17.87 -5.54 2.27
CA ARG A 164 -17.85 -4.53 1.22
C ARG A 164 -16.41 -4.28 0.79
N ILE A 165 -16.10 -4.56 -0.47
CA ILE A 165 -14.74 -4.50 -1.02
C ILE A 165 -14.79 -3.87 -2.40
N TRP A 166 -13.76 -3.11 -2.75
CA TRP A 166 -13.56 -2.57 -4.09
C TRP A 166 -12.28 -3.13 -4.72
N ALA A 167 -12.34 -3.44 -6.01
CA ALA A 167 -11.23 -3.99 -6.78
C ALA A 167 -10.99 -3.17 -8.05
N GLY A 168 -9.82 -2.53 -8.13
CA GLY A 168 -9.35 -1.82 -9.31
C GLY A 168 -8.72 -2.79 -10.31
N THR A 169 -9.08 -2.63 -11.58
CA THR A 169 -8.59 -3.45 -12.70
C THR A 169 -8.24 -2.56 -13.90
N GLU A 170 -7.69 -3.16 -14.96
CA GLU A 170 -7.46 -2.48 -16.24
C GLU A 170 -8.77 -2.03 -16.93
N GLY A 171 -9.89 -2.72 -16.70
CA GLY A 171 -11.18 -2.40 -17.35
C GLY A 171 -12.18 -1.67 -16.45
N GLY A 172 -11.82 -1.31 -15.23
CA GLY A 172 -12.72 -0.59 -14.33
C GLY A 172 -12.55 -0.91 -12.86
N LEU A 173 -13.40 -0.27 -12.06
CA LEU A 173 -13.57 -0.55 -10.64
C LEU A 173 -14.79 -1.44 -10.42
N TYR A 174 -14.60 -2.51 -9.66
CA TYR A 174 -15.64 -3.43 -9.23
C TYR A 174 -15.92 -3.28 -7.74
N ARG A 175 -17.14 -3.62 -7.33
CA ARG A 175 -17.56 -3.68 -5.93
C ARG A 175 -18.10 -5.07 -5.60
N SER A 176 -17.78 -5.55 -4.40
CA SER A 176 -18.36 -6.75 -3.80
C SER A 176 -19.07 -6.37 -2.51
N LEU A 177 -20.18 -7.05 -2.22
CA LEU A 177 -20.94 -6.92 -0.96
C LEU A 177 -21.00 -8.25 -0.18
N ASP A 178 -20.39 -9.32 -0.70
CA ASP A 178 -20.39 -10.65 -0.12
C ASP A 178 -19.00 -11.09 0.36
N GLY A 179 -18.06 -10.14 0.45
CA GLY A 179 -16.72 -10.37 0.95
C GLY A 179 -15.74 -10.89 -0.10
N GLY A 180 -15.95 -10.48 -1.35
CA GLY A 180 -15.05 -10.72 -2.47
C GLY A 180 -15.38 -11.96 -3.29
N LEU A 181 -16.56 -12.57 -3.11
CA LEU A 181 -16.96 -13.79 -3.82
C LEU A 181 -17.65 -13.47 -5.15
N SER A 182 -18.42 -12.38 -5.18
CA SER A 182 -19.01 -11.84 -6.40
C SER A 182 -18.90 -10.33 -6.50
N TRP A 183 -18.92 -9.86 -7.75
CA TRP A 183 -18.57 -8.49 -8.13
C TRP A 183 -19.59 -7.89 -9.09
N GLU A 184 -19.80 -6.59 -8.94
CA GLU A 184 -20.57 -5.74 -9.85
C GLU A 184 -19.70 -4.57 -10.32
N THR A 185 -19.91 -4.11 -11.56
CA THR A 185 -19.22 -2.93 -12.09
C THR A 185 -19.76 -1.66 -11.42
N THR A 186 -18.86 -0.72 -11.12
CA THR A 186 -19.22 0.62 -10.64
C THR A 186 -19.34 1.63 -11.78
N GLY A 187 -19.55 2.91 -11.46
CA GLY A 187 -19.51 4.03 -12.42
C GLY A 187 -18.19 4.24 -13.18
N LEU A 188 -17.12 3.49 -12.85
CA LEU A 188 -15.80 3.57 -13.51
C LEU A 188 -15.56 2.46 -14.56
N LYS A 189 -16.61 1.88 -15.15
CA LYS A 189 -16.44 0.90 -16.23
C LYS A 189 -15.64 1.51 -17.40
N GLY A 190 -14.62 0.80 -17.88
CA GLY A 190 -13.71 1.23 -18.95
C GLY A 190 -12.61 2.21 -18.52
N VAL A 191 -12.47 2.49 -17.22
CA VAL A 191 -11.41 3.34 -16.66
C VAL A 191 -10.45 2.45 -15.87
N ALA A 192 -9.22 2.29 -16.35
CA ALA A 192 -8.19 1.55 -15.62
C ALA A 192 -7.91 2.20 -14.26
N VAL A 193 -8.10 1.45 -13.19
CA VAL A 193 -7.91 1.91 -11.81
C VAL A 193 -6.66 1.27 -11.24
N ARG A 194 -5.80 2.08 -10.61
CA ARG A 194 -4.52 1.66 -10.03
C ARG A 194 -4.57 1.54 -8.52
N CYS A 195 -5.32 2.40 -7.84
CA CYS A 195 -5.53 2.36 -6.40
C CYS A 195 -6.92 2.86 -6.02
N VAL A 196 -7.40 2.42 -4.87
CA VAL A 196 -8.68 2.86 -4.28
C VAL A 196 -8.43 3.03 -2.79
N ILE A 197 -8.86 4.15 -2.21
CA ILE A 197 -8.74 4.40 -0.78
C ILE A 197 -10.07 4.86 -0.18
N GLN A 198 -10.33 4.42 1.05
CA GLN A 198 -11.50 4.83 1.83
C GLN A 198 -11.17 6.03 2.72
N HIS A 199 -12.07 7.00 2.82
CA HIS A 199 -11.92 8.12 3.74
C HIS A 199 -11.80 7.63 5.20
N PRO A 200 -10.94 8.22 6.05
CA PRO A 200 -10.63 7.70 7.39
C PRO A 200 -11.73 7.84 8.44
N ASN A 201 -12.85 8.52 8.17
CA ASN A 201 -14.01 8.56 9.09
C ASN A 201 -15.35 8.38 8.38
N ASP A 202 -15.36 8.02 7.10
CA ASP A 202 -16.60 7.88 6.33
C ASP A 202 -16.48 6.70 5.40
N SER A 203 -17.48 5.84 5.44
CA SER A 203 -17.48 4.57 4.74
C SER A 203 -17.80 4.70 3.25
N ASP A 204 -18.55 5.76 2.89
CA ASP A 204 -19.09 5.96 1.55
C ASP A 204 -18.24 6.93 0.71
N ARG A 205 -17.34 7.65 1.36
CA ARG A 205 -16.36 8.53 0.72
C ARG A 205 -15.12 7.75 0.28
N LEU A 206 -14.92 7.69 -1.03
CA LEU A 206 -13.82 6.95 -1.66
C LEU A 206 -13.08 7.82 -2.66
N LEU A 207 -11.80 7.51 -2.87
CA LEU A 207 -11.00 8.04 -3.98
C LEU A 207 -10.42 6.88 -4.79
N ALA A 208 -10.34 7.06 -6.11
CA ALA A 208 -9.72 6.13 -7.02
C ALA A 208 -8.64 6.84 -7.85
N GLY A 209 -7.40 6.34 -7.78
CA GLY A 209 -6.32 6.74 -8.67
C GLY A 209 -6.40 5.94 -9.97
N THR A 210 -6.35 6.62 -11.10
CA THR A 210 -6.60 6.00 -12.42
C THR A 210 -5.40 6.16 -13.34
N GLU A 211 -5.36 5.32 -14.38
CA GLU A 211 -4.39 5.46 -15.45
C GLU A 211 -4.80 6.60 -16.40
N ASN A 212 -3.89 7.55 -16.61
CA ASN A 212 -4.03 8.68 -17.53
C ASN A 212 -5.27 9.57 -17.33
N ARG A 213 -6.06 9.39 -16.25
CA ARG A 213 -7.29 10.17 -15.99
C ARG A 213 -7.34 10.81 -14.60
N GLY A 214 -6.22 10.83 -13.87
CA GLY A 214 -6.12 11.47 -12.57
C GLY A 214 -6.89 10.72 -11.47
N VAL A 215 -7.56 11.47 -10.61
CA VAL A 215 -8.33 10.92 -9.47
C VAL A 215 -9.83 11.08 -9.71
N TYR A 216 -10.58 10.07 -9.31
CA TYR A 216 -12.03 10.12 -9.17
C TYR A 216 -12.43 10.04 -7.70
N ARG A 217 -13.59 10.59 -7.36
CA ARG A 217 -14.19 10.54 -6.02
C ARG A 217 -15.60 10.02 -6.08
N SER A 218 -15.97 9.27 -5.05
CA SER A 218 -17.33 8.87 -4.75
C SER A 218 -17.71 9.38 -3.36
N GLU A 219 -18.98 9.74 -3.19
CA GLU A 219 -19.59 10.11 -1.90
C GLU A 219 -20.71 9.13 -1.50
N ASP A 220 -20.92 8.05 -2.26
CA ASP A 220 -22.05 7.10 -2.10
C ASP A 220 -21.63 5.61 -2.11
N GLY A 221 -20.42 5.31 -1.62
CA GLY A 221 -19.93 3.94 -1.51
C GLY A 221 -19.56 3.30 -2.85
N GLY A 222 -19.16 4.13 -3.82
CA GLY A 222 -18.63 3.75 -5.11
C GLY A 222 -19.70 3.51 -6.17
N LEU A 223 -20.94 3.99 -5.98
CA LEU A 223 -21.99 3.88 -6.98
C LEU A 223 -21.78 4.92 -8.09
N ILE A 224 -21.55 6.18 -7.70
CA ILE A 224 -21.31 7.30 -8.59
C ILE A 224 -19.90 7.85 -8.38
N TRP A 225 -19.24 8.17 -9.49
CA TRP A 225 -17.87 8.69 -9.47
C TRP A 225 -17.77 9.99 -10.27
N GLU A 226 -17.11 10.97 -9.68
CA GLU A 226 -16.87 12.28 -10.27
C GLU A 226 -15.36 12.53 -10.40
N THR A 227 -14.97 13.28 -11.43
CA THR A 227 -13.57 13.68 -11.63
C THR A 227 -13.13 14.71 -10.58
N CYS A 228 -11.97 14.49 -9.95
CA CYS A 228 -11.42 15.37 -8.92
C CYS A 228 -10.65 16.56 -9.50
N GLY A 229 -11.34 17.63 -9.88
CA GLY A 229 -10.72 18.89 -10.30
C GLY A 229 -9.87 18.79 -11.57
N ARG A 230 -9.10 19.85 -11.85
CA ARG A 230 -8.21 19.88 -13.02
C ARG A 230 -6.88 19.22 -12.71
N TRP A 231 -6.65 18.04 -13.29
CA TRP A 231 -5.36 17.36 -13.32
C TRP A 231 -4.52 17.84 -14.52
N PRO A 232 -3.18 17.73 -14.45
CA PRO A 232 -2.38 17.69 -15.68
C PRO A 232 -2.89 16.58 -16.60
N ASP A 233 -2.98 16.86 -17.89
CA ASP A 233 -3.53 15.91 -18.87
C ASP A 233 -2.70 14.61 -18.88
N SER A 234 -3.39 13.47 -19.01
CA SER A 234 -2.81 12.13 -19.15
C SER A 234 -1.89 11.70 -18.00
N LEU A 235 -2.17 12.13 -16.77
CA LEU A 235 -1.38 11.73 -15.60
C LEU A 235 -1.94 10.48 -14.91
N THR A 236 -1.12 9.44 -14.82
CA THR A 236 -1.41 8.23 -14.03
C THR A 236 -1.12 8.46 -12.56
N VAL A 237 -2.07 8.05 -11.72
CA VAL A 237 -1.96 8.07 -10.26
C VAL A 237 -1.78 6.65 -9.76
N TYR A 238 -0.63 6.34 -9.17
CA TYR A 238 -0.33 5.00 -8.68
C TYR A 238 -0.86 4.75 -7.28
N ASP A 239 -0.80 5.78 -6.42
CA ASP A 239 -1.15 5.63 -5.01
C ASP A 239 -1.70 6.93 -4.43
N LEU A 240 -2.53 6.79 -3.39
CA LEU A 240 -3.19 7.88 -2.69
C LEU A 240 -3.10 7.67 -1.18
N ALA A 241 -2.92 8.74 -0.42
CA ALA A 241 -2.94 8.67 1.04
C ALA A 241 -3.63 9.89 1.66
N PHE A 242 -4.54 9.62 2.60
CA PHE A 242 -5.10 10.65 3.48
C PHE A 242 -4.08 11.05 4.56
N ASP A 243 -4.09 12.32 4.94
CA ASP A 243 -3.45 12.76 6.17
C ASP A 243 -4.32 12.33 7.37
N PRO A 244 -3.81 11.48 8.28
CA PRO A 244 -4.59 10.93 9.39
C PRO A 244 -5.01 11.99 10.43
N GLY A 245 -4.33 13.15 10.46
CA GLY A 245 -4.72 14.27 11.32
C GLY A 245 -5.63 15.29 10.63
N ARG A 246 -5.77 15.21 9.29
CA ARG A 246 -6.49 16.18 8.46
C ARG A 246 -7.13 15.48 7.26
N ASN A 247 -8.26 14.83 7.45
CA ASN A 247 -8.87 13.94 6.44
C ASN A 247 -9.26 14.60 5.10
N GLU A 248 -9.26 15.94 4.99
CA GLU A 248 -9.45 16.66 3.72
C GLU A 248 -8.14 16.90 2.95
N VAL A 249 -7.00 16.58 3.55
CA VAL A 249 -5.67 16.64 2.94
C VAL A 249 -5.34 15.25 2.40
N ILE A 250 -5.09 15.18 1.09
CA ILE A 250 -4.75 13.94 0.38
C ILE A 250 -3.47 14.15 -0.40
N TYR A 251 -2.65 13.11 -0.50
CA TYR A 251 -1.46 13.06 -1.33
C TYR A 251 -1.61 12.01 -2.42
N ALA A 252 -1.05 12.28 -3.60
CA ALA A 252 -1.09 11.39 -4.74
C ALA A 252 0.31 11.15 -5.30
N GLY A 253 0.72 9.88 -5.39
CA GLY A 253 1.92 9.44 -6.10
C GLY A 253 1.62 9.27 -7.59
N THR A 254 2.46 9.82 -8.45
CA THR A 254 2.17 9.90 -9.90
C THR A 254 3.28 9.32 -10.76
N HIS A 255 2.92 8.94 -11.99
CA HIS A 255 3.87 8.50 -13.01
C HIS A 255 4.60 9.71 -13.63
N GLY A 256 5.72 10.12 -13.03
CA GLY A 256 6.68 11.04 -13.65
C GLY A 256 6.53 12.51 -13.26
N ASN A 257 5.59 12.86 -12.38
CA ASN A 257 5.40 14.24 -11.90
C ASN A 257 5.53 14.40 -10.36
N GLY A 258 6.04 13.38 -9.68
CA GLY A 258 6.26 13.40 -8.25
C GLY A 258 4.96 13.24 -7.45
N VAL A 259 4.86 13.98 -6.34
CA VAL A 259 3.70 13.95 -5.44
C VAL A 259 2.82 15.18 -5.68
N TYR A 260 1.51 14.97 -5.73
CA TYR A 260 0.51 16.03 -5.67
C TYR A 260 -0.18 16.04 -4.31
N ARG A 261 -0.68 17.22 -3.91
CA ARG A 261 -1.43 17.41 -2.67
C ARG A 261 -2.75 18.12 -2.95
N SER A 262 -3.82 17.61 -2.35
CA SER A 262 -5.09 18.29 -2.17
C SER A 262 -5.24 18.73 -0.71
N THR A 263 -5.97 19.82 -0.48
CA THR A 263 -6.33 20.30 0.87
C THR A 263 -7.83 20.54 1.01
N ASN A 264 -8.62 20.01 0.09
CA ASN A 264 -10.05 20.22 -0.04
C ASN A 264 -10.76 18.97 -0.57
N GLY A 265 -10.43 17.81 -0.01
CA GLY A 265 -11.17 16.56 -0.29
C GLY A 265 -11.05 16.10 -1.74
N GLY A 266 -9.91 16.37 -2.38
CA GLY A 266 -9.65 15.99 -3.77
C GLY A 266 -10.23 16.96 -4.80
N MET A 267 -10.89 18.06 -4.41
CA MET A 267 -11.48 19.00 -5.39
C MET A 267 -10.42 19.72 -6.24
N SER A 268 -9.21 19.92 -5.72
CA SER A 268 -8.10 20.53 -6.45
C SER A 268 -6.75 20.01 -5.96
N TRP A 269 -5.75 20.03 -6.85
CA TRP A 269 -4.44 19.44 -6.62
C TRP A 269 -3.32 20.39 -7.02
N LYS A 270 -2.23 20.35 -6.25
CA LYS A 270 -1.00 21.11 -6.53
C LYS A 270 0.20 20.19 -6.37
N SER A 271 1.23 20.40 -7.21
CA SER A 271 2.52 19.73 -7.02
C SER A 271 3.05 20.01 -5.61
N TYR A 272 3.55 18.97 -4.95
CA TYR A 272 4.02 19.01 -3.57
C TYR A 272 5.55 18.87 -3.53
N GLY A 273 6.24 19.89 -4.05
CA GLY A 273 7.70 19.92 -4.13
C GLY A 273 8.28 19.07 -5.26
N ARG A 274 9.55 19.34 -5.60
CA ARG A 274 10.25 18.66 -6.69
C ARG A 274 11.02 17.45 -6.16
N LEU A 275 10.77 16.27 -6.76
CA LEU A 275 11.54 15.05 -6.55
C LEU A 275 12.60 14.88 -7.64
N THR A 276 13.73 14.26 -7.29
CA THR A 276 14.77 13.88 -8.26
C THR A 276 14.37 12.64 -9.07
N HIS A 277 13.56 11.76 -8.47
CA HIS A 277 12.97 10.58 -9.10
C HIS A 277 11.45 10.72 -9.09
N PRO A 278 10.85 11.22 -10.18
CA PRO A 278 9.47 11.71 -10.13
C PRO A 278 8.42 10.61 -10.40
N VAL A 279 8.83 9.35 -10.58
CA VAL A 279 7.91 8.20 -10.62
C VAL A 279 7.70 7.71 -9.18
N VAL A 280 6.53 8.01 -8.62
CA VAL A 280 6.17 7.70 -7.23
C VAL A 280 5.11 6.61 -7.24
N HIS A 281 5.48 5.41 -6.78
CA HIS A 281 4.60 4.25 -6.72
C HIS A 281 3.86 4.11 -5.39
N ALA A 282 4.43 4.64 -4.31
CA ALA A 282 3.83 4.56 -2.99
C ALA A 282 3.92 5.91 -2.28
N VAL A 283 2.87 6.31 -1.58
CA VAL A 283 2.82 7.51 -0.74
C VAL A 283 2.20 7.16 0.60
N ALA A 284 2.82 7.61 1.69
CA ALA A 284 2.28 7.42 3.03
C ALA A 284 2.41 8.69 3.85
N VAL A 285 1.45 8.93 4.75
CA VAL A 285 1.46 10.09 5.65
C VAL A 285 1.56 9.59 7.08
N HIS A 286 2.66 9.93 7.74
CA HIS A 286 2.84 9.57 9.13
C HIS A 286 2.00 10.49 10.04
N PRO A 287 1.43 10.01 11.17
CA PRO A 287 0.62 10.83 12.07
C PRO A 287 1.31 12.09 12.64
N SER A 288 2.64 12.12 12.68
CA SER A 288 3.41 13.33 13.04
C SER A 288 3.43 14.42 11.94
N GLY A 289 2.92 14.10 10.74
CA GLY A 289 2.67 15.03 9.63
C GLY A 289 3.75 15.10 8.56
N PHE A 290 4.74 14.19 8.57
CA PHE A 290 5.63 14.04 7.42
C PHE A 290 5.03 13.10 6.37
N VAL A 291 5.43 13.29 5.12
CA VAL A 291 4.99 12.50 3.97
C VAL A 291 6.17 11.71 3.44
N LEU A 292 5.96 10.43 3.15
CA LEU A 292 6.92 9.56 2.49
C LEU A 292 6.51 9.33 1.03
N ALA A 293 7.51 9.28 0.15
CA ALA A 293 7.35 8.91 -1.25
C ALA A 293 8.29 7.75 -1.58
N GLY A 294 7.71 6.61 -1.93
CA GLY A 294 8.40 5.47 -2.48
C GLY A 294 8.55 5.64 -3.99
N THR A 295 9.80 5.72 -4.45
CA THR A 295 10.10 6.00 -5.87
C THR A 295 10.62 4.77 -6.60
N VAL A 296 10.52 4.80 -7.92
CA VAL A 296 11.14 3.78 -8.78
C VAL A 296 12.60 4.15 -9.02
N GLY A 297 13.50 3.47 -8.33
CA GLY A 297 14.95 3.60 -8.52
C GLY A 297 15.62 4.67 -7.66
N GLY A 298 14.85 5.55 -7.00
CA GLY A 298 15.39 6.56 -6.09
C GLY A 298 15.36 6.17 -4.61
N GLY A 299 14.71 5.06 -4.25
CA GLY A 299 14.45 4.70 -2.85
C GLY A 299 13.29 5.50 -2.24
N ILE A 300 13.38 5.76 -0.94
CA ILE A 300 12.36 6.47 -0.16
C ILE A 300 12.81 7.92 0.02
N PHE A 301 11.88 8.85 -0.17
CA PHE A 301 12.04 10.26 0.16
C PHE A 301 11.06 10.68 1.26
N ILE A 302 11.47 11.61 2.11
CA ILE A 302 10.66 12.20 3.18
C ILE A 302 10.49 13.70 2.94
N ASN A 303 9.31 14.23 3.27
CA ASN A 303 9.04 15.65 3.27
C ASN A 303 8.35 16.06 4.58
N HIS A 304 9.05 16.86 5.37
CA HIS A 304 8.53 17.44 6.60
C HIS A 304 7.72 18.70 6.30
N LYS A 305 6.39 18.57 6.24
CA LYS A 305 5.43 19.69 6.20
C LYS A 305 5.65 20.68 5.04
N GLY A 306 6.05 20.21 3.87
CA GLY A 306 6.09 20.97 2.61
C GLY A 306 7.37 21.77 2.39
N ARG A 307 8.44 21.48 3.14
CA ARG A 307 9.73 22.16 3.01
C ARG A 307 10.44 21.73 1.71
N THR A 308 10.98 20.52 1.70
CA THR A 308 11.72 19.91 0.61
C THR A 308 11.69 18.40 0.75
N TRP A 309 11.89 17.68 -0.35
CA TRP A 309 12.10 16.24 -0.31
C TRP A 309 13.55 15.93 0.02
N GLU A 310 13.75 15.05 1.00
CA GLU A 310 15.04 14.56 1.46
C GLU A 310 15.08 13.04 1.29
N HIS A 311 16.26 12.48 1.02
CA HIS A 311 16.39 11.03 0.89
C HIS A 311 16.31 10.37 2.27
N ALA A 312 15.43 9.37 2.41
CA ALA A 312 15.08 8.72 3.67
C ALA A 312 15.53 7.24 3.72
N GLY A 313 16.18 6.73 2.68
CA GLY A 313 16.77 5.39 2.69
C GLY A 313 16.44 4.53 1.47
N LEU A 314 17.02 3.33 1.46
CA LEU A 314 16.84 2.32 0.40
C LEU A 314 17.20 2.85 -1.00
N GLU A 315 18.29 3.60 -1.08
CA GLU A 315 18.75 4.22 -2.32
C GLU A 315 18.90 3.19 -3.46
N GLY A 316 18.38 3.51 -4.65
CA GLY A 316 18.41 2.59 -5.79
C GLY A 316 17.28 1.56 -5.82
N ALA A 317 16.49 1.44 -4.74
CA ALA A 317 15.37 0.52 -4.69
C ALA A 317 14.16 1.01 -5.50
N GLN A 318 13.37 0.05 -5.97
CA GLN A 318 12.02 0.25 -6.45
C GLN A 318 11.06 0.00 -5.29
N VAL A 319 10.63 1.07 -4.65
CA VAL A 319 9.71 1.02 -3.51
C VAL A 319 8.29 0.96 -4.07
N TRP A 320 7.61 -0.16 -3.86
CA TRP A 320 6.30 -0.43 -4.45
C TRP A 320 5.15 -0.23 -3.47
N SER A 321 5.43 -0.40 -2.18
CA SER A 321 4.44 -0.23 -1.10
C SER A 321 5.05 0.52 0.08
N LEU A 322 4.27 1.41 0.67
CA LEU A 322 4.55 2.05 1.95
C LEU A 322 3.30 1.92 2.82
N PHE A 323 3.46 1.29 3.99
CA PHE A 323 2.38 1.10 4.95
C PHE A 323 2.81 1.64 6.31
N ILE A 324 1.89 2.25 7.05
CA ILE A 324 2.15 2.72 8.42
C ILE A 324 1.15 2.03 9.33
N ASP A 325 1.63 1.32 10.35
CA ASP A 325 0.76 0.65 11.32
C ASP A 325 -0.10 1.67 12.06
N GLN A 326 -1.41 1.44 12.10
CA GLN A 326 -2.38 2.32 12.75
C GLN A 326 -3.31 1.49 13.65
N GLU A 327 -3.60 2.06 14.81
CA GLU A 327 -4.69 1.56 15.64
C GLU A 327 -6.02 2.07 15.08
N VAL A 328 -6.93 1.14 14.80
CA VAL A 328 -8.30 1.46 14.38
C VAL A 328 -9.16 1.47 15.63
N ARG A 329 -9.69 2.64 16.00
CA ARG A 329 -10.68 2.75 17.08
C ARG A 329 -12.04 2.30 16.55
N HIS A 330 -12.65 1.33 17.24
CA HIS A 330 -14.07 1.05 17.09
C HIS A 330 -14.79 1.91 18.13
N ASP A 331 -15.45 2.97 17.67
CA ASP A 331 -16.41 3.73 18.48
C ASP A 331 -17.74 2.95 18.59
#